data_AF-A0A2D0S8I1-F1
#
_entry.id   AF-A0A2D0S8I1-F1
#
_cell.length_a   1.000
_cell.length_b   1.000
_cell.length_c   1.000
_cell.angle_alpha   90.00
_cell.angle_beta   90.00
_cell.angle_gamma   90.00
#
_symmetry.space_group_name_H-M   'P 1'
#
loop_
_entity.id
_entity.type
_entity.pdbx_description
1 polymer ?
#
loop_
_entity_poly.entity_id
_entity_poly.type
_entity_poly.pdbx_seq_one_letter_code
_entity_poly.pdbx_strand_id
1 'polypeptide(L)'
;MSTSRSPHNLFCTVDLGAQYITATPYYSKIHKSFYQELLKHGIFKPLEARVEGMMAMEEGTINYITPSGMSSVVKHYLKESAGAEVLFGHQITHIYRRGPCWEVHQKEGSPEQFDVVVLTMPIPQILQLQGDIGSLLSESERQKLEDVSYSSRYALGLFYKAGVQINVPWVAKYVSNNPCIRYIATDDKKRNLVSEKFGPSVVVHTSVPFGMDHLEDATEEVQAIILEELQKLMPGLPEPESIKCQKWRYSQVTSSVADCPGQMTLLAKPLLVCGGDGFTHSNFDGCIESALKLFEVLKSSL
;
A
#
# COMPACT_ATOMS: atom_id res chain seq x y z
N MET A 1 -1.37 0.34 1.51
CA MET A 1 -1.07 0.88 2.86
C MET A 1 -1.32 -0.22 3.89
N SER A 2 -0.35 -0.56 4.77
CA SER A 2 -0.51 -1.66 5.74
C SER A 2 0.19 -1.33 7.05
N THR A 3 -0.57 -1.41 8.15
CA THR A 3 -0.07 -1.25 9.52
C THR A 3 -0.27 -2.58 10.24
N SER A 4 0.82 -3.17 10.71
CA SER A 4 0.78 -4.36 11.56
C SER A 4 0.84 -3.98 13.03
N ARG A 5 0.37 -4.89 13.88
CA ARG A 5 0.40 -4.75 15.35
C ARG A 5 1.19 -5.90 15.93
N SER A 6 1.91 -5.64 17.02
CA SER A 6 2.53 -6.70 17.79
C SER A 6 1.46 -7.66 18.32
N PRO A 7 1.68 -8.99 18.25
CA PRO A 7 0.81 -9.97 18.89
C PRO A 7 0.80 -9.83 20.43
N HIS A 8 1.81 -9.19 21.02
CA HIS A 8 1.95 -9.03 22.46
C HIS A 8 1.45 -7.66 22.98
N ASN A 9 1.32 -6.66 22.10
CA ASN A 9 0.85 -5.33 22.48
C ASN A 9 0.21 -4.59 21.29
N LEU A 10 -1.12 -4.41 21.34
CA LEU A 10 -1.88 -3.80 20.26
C LEU A 10 -1.56 -2.32 19.99
N PHE A 11 -0.91 -1.64 20.94
CA PHE A 11 -0.45 -0.26 20.77
C PHE A 11 0.93 -0.19 20.09
N CYS A 12 1.74 -1.26 20.19
CA CYS A 12 2.98 -1.37 19.43
C CYS A 12 2.64 -1.74 17.99
N THR A 13 2.83 -0.79 17.07
CA THR A 13 2.42 -0.93 15.67
C THR A 13 3.57 -0.59 14.75
N VAL A 14 3.52 -1.08 13.51
CA VAL A 14 4.54 -0.78 12.49
C VAL A 14 3.89 -0.69 11.11
N ASP A 15 4.23 0.33 10.34
CA ASP A 15 3.81 0.43 8.95
C ASP A 15 4.72 -0.42 8.05
N LEU A 16 4.16 -1.46 7.41
CA LEU A 16 4.89 -2.40 6.55
C LEU A 16 4.88 -1.98 5.07
N GLY A 17 3.97 -1.09 4.68
CA GLY A 17 3.85 -0.55 3.33
C GLY A 17 4.39 0.87 3.23
N ALA A 18 3.60 1.80 2.68
CA ALA A 18 3.94 3.23 2.61
C ALA A 18 4.35 3.80 3.99
N GLN A 19 5.45 4.55 4.01
CA GLN A 19 6.11 5.00 5.25
C GLN A 19 5.74 6.42 5.65
N TYR A 20 5.53 7.27 4.65
CA TYR A 20 5.08 8.65 4.74
C TYR A 20 4.43 9.02 3.39
N ILE A 21 3.73 10.14 3.36
CA ILE A 21 3.02 10.66 2.19
C ILE A 21 3.65 11.99 1.81
N THR A 22 4.20 12.05 0.60
CA THR A 22 4.85 13.23 0.06
C THR A 22 3.86 14.03 -0.76
N ALA A 23 3.60 15.27 -0.33
CA ALA A 23 2.81 16.23 -1.10
C ALA A 23 3.76 17.23 -1.76
N THR A 24 3.89 17.14 -3.08
CA THR A 24 4.59 18.16 -3.88
C THR A 24 3.78 19.46 -3.91
N PRO A 25 4.37 20.60 -4.32
CA PRO A 25 3.61 21.84 -4.52
C PRO A 25 2.42 21.67 -5.46
N TYR A 26 2.57 20.86 -6.50
CA TYR A 26 1.50 20.52 -7.44
C TYR A 26 0.34 19.78 -6.75
N TYR A 27 0.63 18.65 -6.10
CA TYR A 27 -0.41 17.83 -5.45
C TYR A 27 -1.05 18.50 -4.25
N SER A 28 -0.26 19.25 -3.47
CA SER A 28 -0.78 20.06 -2.36
C SER A 28 -1.85 21.07 -2.83
N LYS A 29 -1.76 21.52 -4.09
CA LYS A 29 -2.75 22.42 -4.69
C LYS A 29 -3.95 21.66 -5.26
N ILE A 30 -3.73 20.66 -6.10
CA ILE A 30 -4.83 20.00 -6.82
C ILE A 30 -5.64 19.05 -5.93
N HIS A 31 -5.02 18.45 -4.91
CA HIS A 31 -5.67 17.57 -3.93
C HIS A 31 -5.82 18.24 -2.55
N LYS A 32 -5.82 19.58 -2.52
CA LYS A 32 -5.87 20.38 -1.29
C LYS A 32 -6.95 19.94 -0.31
N SER A 33 -8.16 19.63 -0.80
CA SER A 33 -9.28 19.19 0.03
C SER A 33 -8.97 17.92 0.80
N PHE A 34 -8.39 16.91 0.14
CA PHE A 34 -8.01 15.63 0.77
C PHE A 34 -6.95 15.82 1.84
N TYR A 35 -5.90 16.61 1.55
CA TYR A 35 -4.87 16.92 2.55
C TYR A 35 -5.44 17.69 3.75
N GLN A 36 -6.27 18.71 3.51
CA GLN A 36 -6.89 19.51 4.56
C GLN A 36 -7.83 18.70 5.44
N GLU A 37 -8.61 17.79 4.84
CA GLU A 37 -9.48 16.87 5.58
C GLU A 37 -8.64 15.97 6.50
N LEU A 38 -7.66 15.27 5.96
CA LEU A 38 -6.85 14.33 6.73
C LEU A 38 -6.03 15.02 7.84
N LEU A 39 -5.58 16.26 7.60
CA LEU A 39 -4.95 17.10 8.63
C LEU A 39 -5.95 17.52 9.71
N LYS A 40 -7.15 17.99 9.33
CA LYS A 40 -8.20 18.42 10.25
C LYS A 40 -8.64 17.28 11.18
N HIS A 41 -8.71 16.06 10.65
CA HIS A 41 -9.08 14.87 11.42
C HIS A 41 -7.90 14.26 12.20
N GLY A 42 -6.70 14.86 12.15
CA GLY A 42 -5.52 14.39 12.85
C GLY A 42 -4.96 13.06 12.31
N ILE A 43 -5.40 12.65 11.12
CA ILE A 43 -4.92 11.44 10.43
C ILE A 43 -3.53 11.71 9.88
N PHE A 44 -3.30 12.90 9.32
CA PHE A 44 -1.98 13.36 8.93
C PHE A 44 -1.35 14.27 9.99
N LYS A 45 -0.03 14.16 10.10
CA LYS A 45 0.84 15.17 10.71
C LYS A 45 2.09 15.36 9.86
N PRO A 46 2.68 16.56 9.80
CA PRO A 46 3.98 16.75 9.17
C PRO A 46 5.03 15.83 9.79
N LEU A 47 5.93 15.31 8.94
CA LEU A 47 7.12 14.60 9.38
C LEU A 47 8.16 15.63 9.82
N GLU A 48 8.29 15.81 11.14
CA GLU A 48 9.22 16.77 11.74
C GLU A 48 10.64 16.20 11.91
N ALA A 49 10.77 14.87 11.93
CA ALA A 49 12.01 14.20 12.25
C ALA A 49 12.90 13.96 11.02
N ARG A 50 14.22 13.96 11.24
CA ARG A 50 15.22 13.79 10.18
C ARG A 50 15.21 12.37 9.61
N VAL A 51 15.05 12.28 8.29
CA VAL A 51 15.27 11.07 7.50
C VAL A 51 16.67 11.12 6.87
N GLU A 52 17.56 10.23 7.29
CA GLU A 52 18.91 10.13 6.73
C GLU A 52 18.87 9.57 5.30
N GLY A 53 19.66 10.14 4.39
CA GLY A 53 19.71 9.71 2.99
C GLY A 53 18.48 10.06 2.16
N MET A 54 17.54 10.85 2.69
CA MET A 54 16.45 11.42 1.91
C MET A 54 17.02 12.38 0.85
N MET A 55 16.58 12.22 -0.39
CA MET A 55 17.01 13.09 -1.49
C MET A 55 16.46 14.50 -1.31
N ALA A 56 17.16 15.49 -1.89
CA ALA A 56 16.65 16.84 -1.99
C ALA A 56 15.31 16.82 -2.73
N MET A 57 14.31 17.49 -2.14
CA MET A 57 12.96 17.58 -2.70
C MET A 57 12.75 18.99 -3.27
N GLU A 58 11.79 19.11 -4.18
CA GLU A 58 11.33 20.41 -4.68
C GLU A 58 10.91 21.30 -3.50
N GLU A 59 11.24 22.60 -3.56
CA GLU A 59 10.85 23.57 -2.55
C GLU A 59 9.33 23.58 -2.34
N GLY A 60 8.89 23.60 -1.08
CA GLY A 60 7.47 23.52 -0.73
C GLY A 60 6.90 22.09 -0.65
N THR A 61 7.71 21.06 -0.91
CA THR A 61 7.31 19.67 -0.68
C THR A 61 7.20 19.37 0.82
N ILE A 62 6.11 18.74 1.24
CA ILE A 62 5.87 18.35 2.64
C ILE A 62 5.68 16.83 2.72
N ASN A 63 6.36 16.19 3.67
CA ASN A 63 6.12 14.80 4.02
C ASN A 63 5.18 14.72 5.22
N TYR A 64 4.16 13.87 5.13
CA TYR A 64 3.21 13.59 6.19
C TYR A 64 3.34 12.16 6.69
N ILE A 65 3.20 11.96 7.99
CA ILE A 65 3.03 10.67 8.64
C ILE A 65 1.60 10.52 9.16
N THR A 66 1.27 9.30 9.59
CA THR A 66 -0.02 8.97 10.19
C THR A 66 0.20 8.49 11.63
N PRO A 67 -0.16 9.27 12.67
CA PRO A 67 0.13 8.91 14.06
C PRO A 67 -0.45 7.55 14.47
N SER A 68 -1.65 7.23 13.97
CA SER A 68 -2.33 5.94 14.23
C SER A 68 -1.96 4.84 13.22
N GLY A 69 -0.88 5.03 12.45
CA GLY A 69 -0.40 4.14 11.40
C GLY A 69 -1.10 4.34 10.05
N MET A 70 -0.43 3.99 8.96
CA MET A 70 -0.82 4.31 7.58
C MET A 70 -2.18 3.74 7.17
N SER A 71 -2.60 2.62 7.78
CA SER A 71 -3.96 2.07 7.59
C SER A 71 -5.09 2.98 8.07
N SER A 72 -4.80 3.99 8.90
CA SER A 72 -5.79 4.95 9.40
C SER A 72 -6.43 5.79 8.29
N VAL A 73 -5.71 6.05 7.19
CA VAL A 73 -6.25 6.77 6.02
C VAL A 73 -7.40 5.98 5.39
N VAL A 74 -7.18 4.69 5.14
CA VAL A 74 -8.20 3.81 4.55
C VAL A 74 -9.38 3.63 5.51
N LYS A 75 -9.10 3.44 6.80
CA LYS A 75 -10.16 3.31 7.83
C LYS A 75 -11.03 4.55 7.95
N HIS A 76 -10.45 5.74 7.79
CA HIS A 76 -11.21 6.98 7.76
C HIS A 76 -12.20 7.01 6.60
N TYR A 77 -11.73 6.79 5.37
CA TYR A 77 -12.63 6.84 4.21
C TYR A 77 -13.67 5.70 4.20
N LEU A 78 -13.34 4.51 4.70
CA LEU A 78 -14.33 3.44 4.89
C LEU A 78 -15.39 3.83 5.92
N LYS A 79 -15.01 4.52 7.01
CA LYS A 79 -15.94 5.02 8.02
C LYS A 79 -16.85 6.13 7.48
N GLU A 80 -16.31 7.03 6.67
CA GLU A 80 -17.08 8.12 6.05
C GLU A 80 -17.99 7.63 4.91
N SER A 81 -17.74 6.42 4.39
CA SER A 81 -18.58 5.76 3.39
C SER A 81 -19.86 5.24 4.04
N ALA A 82 -20.88 6.09 4.13
CA ALA A 82 -22.16 5.77 4.76
C ALA A 82 -22.81 4.52 4.13
N GLY A 83 -22.91 3.44 4.92
CA GLY A 83 -23.57 2.19 4.52
C GLY A 83 -22.69 1.21 3.74
N ALA A 84 -21.40 1.48 3.55
CA ALA A 84 -20.50 0.51 2.91
C ALA A 84 -20.24 -0.70 3.83
N GLU A 85 -20.65 -1.88 3.38
CA GLU A 85 -20.32 -3.14 4.05
C GLU A 85 -18.91 -3.61 3.63
N VAL A 86 -18.04 -3.89 4.61
CA VAL A 86 -16.65 -4.30 4.36
C VAL A 86 -16.47 -5.75 4.79
N LEU A 87 -16.29 -6.62 3.80
CA LEU A 87 -16.17 -8.07 4.00
C LEU A 87 -14.72 -8.52 3.84
N PHE A 88 -14.12 -9.00 4.93
CA PHE A 88 -12.76 -9.56 4.93
C PHE A 88 -12.78 -11.08 4.74
N GLY A 89 -11.75 -11.62 4.09
CA GLY A 89 -11.72 -13.05 3.75
C GLY A 89 -12.54 -13.41 2.51
N HIS A 90 -13.06 -12.42 1.79
CA HIS A 90 -13.85 -12.57 0.57
C HIS A 90 -12.95 -12.41 -0.67
N GLN A 91 -12.19 -13.46 -1.01
CA GLN A 91 -11.36 -13.44 -2.22
C GLN A 91 -12.23 -13.71 -3.45
N ILE A 92 -12.40 -12.70 -4.30
CA ILE A 92 -13.11 -12.83 -5.58
C ILE A 92 -12.28 -13.66 -6.57
N THR A 93 -12.93 -14.59 -7.27
CA THR A 93 -12.29 -15.51 -8.22
C THR A 93 -12.90 -15.46 -9.61
N HIS A 94 -14.22 -15.25 -9.73
CA HIS A 94 -14.92 -15.16 -11.02
C HIS A 94 -15.91 -14.02 -11.04
N ILE A 95 -16.11 -13.42 -12.22
CA ILE A 95 -17.18 -12.45 -12.46
C ILE A 95 -17.88 -12.83 -13.76
N TYR A 96 -19.18 -13.07 -13.68
CA TYR A 96 -20.02 -13.42 -14.82
C TYR A 96 -21.07 -12.34 -15.06
N ARG A 97 -21.36 -12.07 -16.33
CA ARG A 97 -22.49 -11.22 -16.69
C ARG A 97 -23.76 -12.04 -16.71
N ARG A 98 -24.78 -11.60 -15.97
CA ARG A 98 -26.12 -12.22 -15.92
C ARG A 98 -27.17 -11.18 -16.29
N GLY A 99 -27.37 -10.97 -17.59
CA GLY A 99 -28.34 -9.98 -18.09
C GLY A 99 -27.95 -8.56 -17.65
N PRO A 100 -28.76 -7.89 -16.79
CA PRO A 100 -28.49 -6.54 -16.33
C PRO A 100 -27.57 -6.45 -15.09
N CYS A 101 -27.15 -7.57 -14.50
CA CYS A 101 -26.30 -7.58 -13.30
C CYS A 101 -25.02 -8.41 -13.49
N TRP A 102 -24.12 -8.26 -12.54
CA TRP A 102 -22.93 -9.07 -12.35
C TRP A 102 -23.21 -10.13 -11.30
N GLU A 103 -22.81 -11.36 -11.57
CA GLU A 103 -22.72 -12.44 -10.59
C GLU A 103 -21.25 -12.63 -10.22
N VAL A 104 -20.90 -12.29 -8.99
CA VAL A 104 -19.54 -12.28 -8.47
C VAL A 104 -19.34 -13.49 -7.57
N HIS A 105 -18.34 -14.32 -7.90
CA HIS A 105 -18.02 -15.53 -7.16
C HIS A 105 -16.76 -15.30 -6.34
N GLN A 106 -16.80 -15.78 -5.11
CA GLN A 106 -15.69 -15.84 -4.19
C GLN A 106 -15.11 -17.25 -4.10
N LYS A 107 -13.90 -17.38 -3.54
CA LYS A 107 -13.22 -18.67 -3.38
C LYS A 107 -14.05 -19.69 -2.60
N GLU A 108 -14.76 -19.22 -1.58
CA GLU A 108 -15.63 -20.02 -0.71
C GLU A 108 -16.92 -19.22 -0.46
N GLY A 109 -18.08 -19.89 -0.51
CA GLY A 109 -19.39 -19.26 -0.29
C GLY A 109 -20.26 -19.21 -1.55
N SER A 110 -21.47 -18.66 -1.41
CA SER A 110 -22.40 -18.50 -2.53
C SER A 110 -22.04 -17.29 -3.40
N PRO A 111 -22.37 -17.31 -4.71
CA PRO A 111 -22.28 -16.13 -5.55
C PRO A 111 -23.20 -15.00 -5.08
N GLU A 112 -22.78 -13.77 -5.33
CA GLU A 112 -23.53 -12.55 -5.00
C GLU A 112 -23.80 -11.73 -6.26
N GLN A 113 -24.87 -10.94 -6.26
CA GLN A 113 -25.28 -10.14 -7.42
C GLN A 113 -25.09 -8.64 -7.17
N PHE A 114 -24.55 -7.94 -8.18
CA PHE A 114 -24.29 -6.50 -8.12
C PHE A 114 -24.67 -5.81 -9.44
N ASP A 115 -25.20 -4.58 -9.37
CA ASP A 115 -25.49 -3.77 -10.56
C ASP A 115 -24.21 -3.20 -11.20
N VAL A 116 -23.19 -2.97 -10.37
CA VAL A 116 -21.92 -2.33 -10.74
C VAL A 116 -20.76 -3.03 -10.04
N VAL A 117 -19.64 -3.21 -10.74
CA VAL A 117 -18.40 -3.73 -10.16
C VAL A 117 -17.25 -2.77 -10.45
N VAL A 118 -16.48 -2.45 -9.39
CA VAL A 118 -15.26 -1.64 -9.46
C VAL A 118 -14.09 -2.48 -8.97
N LEU A 119 -13.07 -2.66 -9.81
CA LEU A 119 -11.88 -3.45 -9.50
C LEU A 119 -10.69 -2.52 -9.20
N THR A 120 -10.13 -2.63 -8.00
CA THR A 120 -9.01 -1.76 -7.54
C THR A 120 -7.77 -2.54 -7.08
N MET A 121 -7.74 -3.85 -7.30
CA MET A 121 -6.55 -4.67 -7.01
C MET A 121 -5.49 -4.52 -8.11
N PRO A 122 -4.21 -4.79 -7.84
CA PRO A 122 -3.15 -4.82 -8.85
C PRO A 122 -3.55 -5.54 -10.13
N ILE A 123 -3.20 -4.96 -11.28
CA ILE A 123 -3.64 -5.41 -12.61
C ILE A 123 -3.37 -6.90 -12.89
N PRO A 124 -2.22 -7.49 -12.50
CA PRO A 124 -2.02 -8.94 -12.64
C PRO A 124 -3.07 -9.79 -11.92
N GLN A 125 -3.65 -9.30 -10.82
CA GLN A 125 -4.73 -9.98 -10.11
C GLN A 125 -6.08 -9.81 -10.82
N ILE A 126 -6.31 -8.68 -11.50
CA ILE A 126 -7.48 -8.49 -12.38
C ILE A 126 -7.40 -9.48 -13.55
N LEU A 127 -6.23 -9.64 -14.18
CA LEU A 127 -6.01 -10.57 -15.30
C LEU A 127 -6.14 -12.06 -14.90
N GLN A 128 -6.02 -12.37 -13.60
CA GLN A 128 -6.22 -13.73 -13.06
C GLN A 128 -7.70 -14.07 -12.79
N LEU A 129 -8.60 -13.07 -12.80
CA LEU A 129 -10.03 -13.34 -12.61
C LEU A 129 -10.58 -14.15 -13.77
N GLN A 130 -11.40 -15.15 -13.41
CA GLN A 130 -12.08 -16.01 -14.36
C GLN A 130 -13.50 -15.50 -14.67
N GLY A 131 -14.20 -16.20 -15.56
CA GLY A 131 -15.53 -15.80 -16.03
C GLY A 131 -15.48 -14.94 -17.28
N ASP A 132 -16.38 -13.97 -17.39
CA ASP A 132 -16.59 -13.21 -18.62
C ASP A 132 -15.62 -12.02 -18.77
N ILE A 133 -14.82 -11.68 -17.74
CA ILE A 133 -13.87 -10.56 -17.81
C ILE A 133 -12.91 -10.71 -18.99
N GLY A 134 -12.39 -11.93 -19.20
CA GLY A 134 -11.40 -12.19 -20.23
C GLY A 134 -11.91 -11.94 -21.65
N SER A 135 -13.21 -12.13 -21.90
CA SER A 135 -13.86 -11.92 -23.20
C SER A 135 -14.37 -10.49 -23.41
N LEU A 136 -14.47 -9.69 -22.34
CA LEU A 136 -14.80 -8.26 -22.43
C LEU A 136 -13.63 -7.40 -22.88
N LEU A 137 -12.40 -7.87 -22.65
CA LEU A 137 -11.19 -7.17 -23.07
C LEU A 137 -10.95 -7.37 -24.57
N SER A 138 -10.81 -6.28 -25.32
CA SER A 138 -10.20 -6.34 -26.65
C SER A 138 -8.73 -6.78 -26.55
N GLU A 139 -8.17 -7.29 -27.65
CA GLU A 139 -6.74 -7.67 -27.71
C GLU A 139 -5.83 -6.50 -27.32
N SER A 140 -6.18 -5.28 -27.76
CA SER A 140 -5.40 -4.07 -27.42
C SER A 140 -5.49 -3.71 -25.94
N GLU A 141 -6.66 -3.79 -25.32
CA GLU A 141 -6.82 -3.52 -23.89
C GLU A 141 -6.11 -4.58 -23.05
N ARG A 142 -6.24 -5.86 -23.43
CA ARG A 142 -5.51 -6.96 -22.80
C ARG A 142 -4.00 -6.72 -22.83
N GLN A 143 -3.43 -6.40 -23.99
CA GLN A 143 -2.00 -6.13 -24.12
C GLN A 143 -1.57 -4.96 -23.21
N LYS A 144 -2.34 -3.87 -23.20
CA LYS A 144 -2.05 -2.71 -22.32
C LYS A 144 -2.02 -3.07 -20.84
N LEU A 145 -2.88 -4.00 -20.40
CA LEU A 145 -2.91 -4.48 -19.01
C LEU A 145 -1.76 -5.45 -18.73
N GLU A 146 -1.40 -6.31 -19.69
CA GLU A 146 -0.29 -7.27 -19.58
C GLU A 146 1.09 -6.58 -19.56
N ASP A 147 1.22 -5.42 -20.21
CA ASP A 147 2.44 -4.59 -20.22
C ASP A 147 2.70 -3.86 -18.88
N VAL A 148 1.72 -3.86 -17.97
CA VAL A 148 1.87 -3.25 -16.65
C VAL A 148 2.81 -4.08 -15.79
N SER A 149 3.81 -3.43 -15.22
CA SER A 149 4.79 -4.08 -14.35
C SER A 149 4.81 -3.45 -12.97
N TYR A 150 5.10 -4.29 -11.97
CA TYR A 150 5.30 -3.89 -10.58
C TYR A 150 6.65 -4.40 -10.09
N SER A 151 7.29 -3.60 -9.26
CA SER A 151 8.41 -4.05 -8.44
C SER A 151 7.95 -4.98 -7.32
N SER A 152 8.86 -5.83 -6.83
CA SER A 152 8.67 -6.65 -5.63
C SER A 152 9.60 -6.24 -4.50
N ARG A 153 9.12 -6.32 -3.26
CA ARG A 153 9.92 -6.05 -2.04
C ARG A 153 9.46 -6.94 -0.89
N TYR A 154 10.35 -7.14 0.08
CA TYR A 154 9.97 -7.60 1.41
C TYR A 154 10.00 -6.43 2.40
N ALA A 155 9.08 -6.48 3.36
CA ALA A 155 9.05 -5.61 4.52
C ALA A 155 9.12 -6.45 5.80
N LEU A 156 10.04 -6.09 6.68
CA LEU A 156 10.23 -6.74 7.97
C LEU A 156 9.86 -5.77 9.09
N GLY A 157 8.81 -6.09 9.85
CA GLY A 157 8.44 -5.39 11.07
C GLY A 157 8.97 -6.11 12.29
N LEU A 158 9.74 -5.41 13.13
CA LEU A 158 10.33 -5.89 14.37
C LEU A 158 9.65 -5.16 15.54
N PHE A 159 9.15 -5.92 16.51
CA PHE A 159 8.47 -5.37 17.68
C PHE A 159 9.27 -5.68 18.94
N TYR A 160 9.39 -4.69 19.83
CA TYR A 160 10.19 -4.80 21.04
C TYR A 160 9.34 -4.59 22.29
N LYS A 161 9.83 -5.12 23.42
CA LYS A 161 9.21 -4.91 24.74
C LYS A 161 9.29 -3.45 25.17
N ALA A 162 8.33 -3.03 25.99
CA ALA A 162 8.40 -1.74 26.66
C ALA A 162 9.72 -1.58 27.44
N GLY A 163 10.30 -0.39 27.39
CA GLY A 163 11.60 -0.09 28.00
C GLY A 163 12.83 -0.33 27.11
N VAL A 164 12.72 -1.13 26.04
CA VAL A 164 13.81 -1.29 25.07
C VAL A 164 14.10 0.03 24.37
N GLN A 165 15.38 0.37 24.21
CA GLN A 165 15.83 1.58 23.52
C GLN A 165 16.57 1.22 22.24
N ILE A 166 16.20 1.86 21.13
CA ILE A 166 16.90 1.76 19.85
C ILE A 166 17.61 3.08 19.59
N ASN A 167 18.91 3.10 19.85
CA ASN A 167 19.72 4.30 19.82
C ASN A 167 20.35 4.50 18.44
N VAL A 168 19.65 5.27 17.61
CA VAL A 168 20.13 5.72 16.30
C VAL A 168 19.92 7.24 16.17
N PRO A 169 20.78 7.95 15.42
CA PRO A 169 20.71 9.41 15.29
C PRO A 169 19.62 9.88 14.30
N TRP A 170 18.88 8.95 13.70
CA TRP A 170 17.85 9.18 12.70
C TRP A 170 16.56 8.46 13.12
N VAL A 171 15.41 8.89 12.62
CA VAL A 171 14.15 8.13 12.79
C VAL A 171 13.90 7.18 11.62
N ALA A 172 14.49 7.49 10.48
CA ALA A 172 14.52 6.65 9.30
C ALA A 172 15.79 6.91 8.49
N LYS A 173 16.22 5.90 7.73
CA LYS A 173 17.43 5.91 6.92
C LYS A 173 17.19 5.21 5.60
N TYR A 174 17.50 5.90 4.51
CA TYR A 174 17.69 5.30 3.20
C TYR A 174 19.12 4.75 3.09
N VAL A 175 19.24 3.48 2.74
CA VAL A 175 20.52 2.78 2.54
C VAL A 175 20.74 2.64 1.04
N SER A 176 21.79 3.24 0.50
CA SER A 176 22.07 3.25 -0.95
C SER A 176 23.01 2.13 -1.41
N ASN A 177 23.93 1.70 -0.53
CA ASN A 177 25.02 0.78 -0.87
C ASN A 177 24.86 -0.56 -0.15
N ASN A 178 23.69 -1.18 -0.27
CA ASN A 178 23.41 -2.49 0.32
C ASN A 178 22.59 -3.34 -0.66
N PRO A 179 22.97 -4.60 -0.90
CA PRO A 179 22.28 -5.44 -1.89
C PRO A 179 20.86 -5.82 -1.44
N CYS A 180 20.64 -5.96 -0.13
CA CYS A 180 19.38 -6.42 0.44
C CYS A 180 18.50 -5.28 0.95
N ILE A 181 19.00 -4.40 1.82
CA ILE A 181 18.20 -3.41 2.56
C ILE A 181 18.24 -2.03 1.90
N ARG A 182 17.07 -1.43 1.65
CA ARG A 182 16.94 -0.08 1.06
C ARG A 182 16.51 0.99 2.05
N TYR A 183 15.74 0.62 3.07
CA TYR A 183 15.18 1.57 4.03
C TYR A 183 15.01 0.92 5.40
N ILE A 184 15.29 1.69 6.46
CA ILE A 184 15.07 1.30 7.85
C ILE A 184 14.38 2.47 8.56
N ALA A 185 13.39 2.21 9.41
CA ALA A 185 12.81 3.24 10.28
C ALA A 185 12.47 2.69 11.66
N THR A 186 12.76 3.48 12.69
CA THR A 186 12.14 3.35 14.02
C THR A 186 10.77 4.00 13.95
N ASP A 187 9.73 3.19 13.77
CA ASP A 187 8.41 3.63 13.32
C ASP A 187 7.64 4.41 14.39
N ASP A 188 7.83 4.07 15.66
CA ASP A 188 7.32 4.83 16.81
C ASP A 188 7.92 6.24 16.86
N LYS A 189 9.24 6.37 16.71
CA LYS A 189 9.92 7.67 16.68
C LYS A 189 9.54 8.48 15.44
N LYS A 190 9.46 7.85 14.27
CA LYS A 190 9.01 8.48 13.01
C LYS A 190 7.60 9.08 13.15
N ARG A 191 6.70 8.39 13.87
CA ARG A 191 5.33 8.85 14.14
C ARG A 191 5.21 9.77 15.37
N ASN A 192 6.34 10.14 15.98
CA ASN A 192 6.42 10.94 17.20
C ASN A 192 5.53 10.38 18.34
N LEU A 193 5.59 9.07 18.54
CA LEU A 193 4.87 8.37 19.59
C LEU A 193 5.76 8.28 20.84
N VAL A 194 5.30 8.85 21.95
CA VAL A 194 5.98 8.77 23.26
C VAL A 194 5.06 8.09 24.25
N SER A 195 5.46 6.91 24.74
CA SER A 195 4.67 6.13 25.69
C SER A 195 5.52 5.07 26.38
N GLU A 196 5.33 4.90 27.68
CA GLU A 196 5.92 3.79 28.44
C GLU A 196 5.13 2.48 28.28
N LYS A 197 3.93 2.54 27.68
CA LYS A 197 3.00 1.39 27.57
C LYS A 197 3.36 0.42 26.44
N PHE A 198 4.24 0.78 25.52
CA PHE A 198 4.68 -0.06 24.42
C PHE A 198 6.15 0.16 24.12
N GLY A 199 6.82 -0.86 23.59
CA GLY A 199 8.20 -0.74 23.12
C GLY A 199 8.28 -0.16 21.71
N PRO A 200 9.50 0.16 21.26
CA PRO A 200 9.74 0.65 19.91
C PRO A 200 9.37 -0.41 18.87
N SER A 201 9.23 0.04 17.63
CA SER A 201 9.08 -0.84 16.48
C SER A 201 10.01 -0.40 15.35
N VAL A 202 10.58 -1.36 14.64
CA VAL A 202 11.44 -1.10 13.48
C VAL A 202 10.81 -1.71 12.25
N VAL A 203 10.82 -0.96 11.14
CA VAL A 203 10.55 -1.50 9.82
C VAL A 203 11.80 -1.48 8.98
N VAL A 204 12.00 -2.55 8.21
CA VAL A 204 13.02 -2.67 7.18
C VAL A 204 12.33 -2.94 5.85
N HIS A 205 12.69 -2.21 4.80
CA HIS A 205 12.32 -2.56 3.42
C HIS A 205 13.54 -2.98 2.64
N THR A 206 13.38 -4.07 1.88
CA THR A 206 14.43 -4.53 0.97
C THR A 206 14.54 -3.66 -0.27
N SER A 207 15.64 -3.78 -1.00
CA SER A 207 15.83 -3.28 -2.35
C SER A 207 14.86 -3.98 -3.34
N VAL A 208 14.65 -3.37 -4.51
CA VAL A 208 13.86 -4.01 -5.58
C VAL A 208 14.59 -5.25 -6.12
N PRO A 209 15.90 -5.19 -6.47
CA PRO A 209 16.60 -6.37 -6.97
C PRO A 209 16.47 -7.58 -6.03
N PHE A 210 16.73 -7.38 -4.73
CA PHE A 210 16.58 -8.45 -3.73
C PHE A 210 15.14 -8.99 -3.65
N GLY A 211 14.13 -8.12 -3.67
CA GLY A 211 12.74 -8.54 -3.62
C GLY A 211 12.29 -9.33 -4.86
N MET A 212 12.89 -9.05 -6.01
CA MET A 212 12.65 -9.77 -7.27
C MET A 212 13.36 -11.12 -7.29
N ASP A 213 14.63 -11.16 -6.87
CA ASP A 213 15.44 -12.40 -6.85
C ASP A 213 14.86 -13.45 -5.89
N HIS A 214 14.23 -13.01 -4.80
CA HIS A 214 13.63 -13.86 -3.77
C HIS A 214 12.09 -13.92 -3.83
N LEU A 215 11.47 -13.61 -4.98
CA LEU A 215 10.02 -13.48 -5.10
C LEU A 215 9.27 -14.79 -4.80
N GLU A 216 9.81 -15.92 -5.25
CA GLU A 216 9.21 -17.25 -5.11
C GLU A 216 9.74 -18.04 -3.91
N ASP A 217 10.74 -17.51 -3.21
CA ASP A 217 11.32 -18.16 -2.04
C ASP A 217 10.36 -18.15 -0.84
N ALA A 218 10.61 -19.07 0.10
CA ALA A 218 9.87 -19.17 1.35
C ALA A 218 10.12 -17.92 2.22
N THR A 219 9.05 -17.38 2.81
CA THR A 219 9.13 -16.09 3.54
C THR A 219 10.04 -16.17 4.76
N GLU A 220 10.11 -17.35 5.39
CA GLU A 220 10.94 -17.64 6.55
C GLU A 220 12.44 -17.66 6.20
N GLU A 221 12.79 -18.19 5.03
CA GLU A 221 14.17 -18.22 4.53
C GLU A 221 14.66 -16.81 4.19
N VAL A 222 13.84 -16.03 3.47
CA VAL A 222 14.14 -14.64 3.13
C VAL A 222 14.22 -13.76 4.38
N GLN A 223 13.36 -14.02 5.38
CA GLN A 223 13.41 -13.32 6.67
C GLN A 223 14.78 -13.48 7.34
N ALA A 224 15.35 -14.68 7.36
CA ALA A 224 16.65 -14.93 7.96
C ALA A 224 17.77 -14.12 7.27
N ILE A 225 17.74 -14.06 5.93
CA ILE A 225 18.72 -13.29 5.14
C ILE A 225 18.62 -11.78 5.47
N ILE A 226 17.40 -11.23 5.53
CA ILE A 226 17.18 -9.81 5.86
C ILE A 226 17.66 -9.50 7.28
N LEU A 227 17.43 -10.40 8.24
CA LEU A 227 17.88 -10.22 9.63
C LEU A 227 19.41 -10.22 9.75
N GLU A 228 20.09 -11.12 9.05
CA GLU A 228 21.56 -11.17 9.03
C GLU A 228 22.12 -9.85 8.48
N GLU A 229 21.56 -9.35 7.38
CA GLU A 229 22.01 -8.10 6.79
C GLU A 229 21.69 -6.88 7.68
N LEU A 230 20.55 -6.90 8.36
CA LEU A 230 20.19 -5.85 9.32
C LEU A 230 21.18 -5.80 10.49
N GLN A 231 21.61 -6.95 11.00
CA GLN A 231 22.61 -7.00 12.08
C GLN A 231 23.95 -6.40 11.67
N LYS A 232 24.36 -6.55 10.39
CA LYS A 232 25.56 -5.90 9.85
C LYS A 232 25.42 -4.38 9.79
N LEU A 233 24.23 -3.88 9.43
CA LEU A 233 23.94 -2.43 9.35
C LEU A 233 23.71 -1.78 10.71
N MET A 234 23.20 -2.53 11.69
CA MET A 234 22.86 -2.07 13.03
C MET A 234 23.46 -3.02 14.08
N PRO A 235 24.80 -3.05 14.24
CA PRO A 235 25.43 -3.89 15.23
C PRO A 235 24.96 -3.48 16.64
N GLY A 236 24.44 -4.44 17.39
CA GLY A 236 23.87 -4.21 18.72
C GLY A 236 22.37 -3.89 18.75
N LEU A 237 21.66 -4.01 17.62
CA LEU A 237 20.20 -4.05 17.63
C LEU A 237 19.74 -5.22 18.52
N PRO A 238 18.91 -4.98 19.56
CA PRO A 238 18.43 -6.06 20.42
C PRO A 238 17.62 -7.11 19.65
N GLU A 239 17.47 -8.29 20.26
CA GLU A 239 16.56 -9.30 19.72
C GLU A 239 15.09 -8.81 19.85
N PRO A 240 14.31 -8.84 18.76
CA PRO A 240 12.90 -8.46 18.81
C PRO A 240 12.07 -9.51 19.54
N GLU A 241 10.99 -9.08 20.20
CA GLU A 241 10.04 -9.98 20.86
C GLU A 241 9.19 -10.74 19.82
N SER A 242 8.87 -10.09 18.71
CA SER A 242 8.18 -10.71 17.60
C SER A 242 8.52 -10.03 16.28
N ILE A 243 8.32 -10.77 15.19
CA ILE A 243 8.69 -10.36 13.84
C ILE A 243 7.50 -10.60 12.91
N LYS A 244 7.25 -9.65 12.02
CA LYS A 244 6.31 -9.80 10.91
C LYS A 244 7.04 -9.56 9.59
N CYS A 245 7.26 -10.62 8.83
CA CYS A 245 7.72 -10.53 7.45
C CYS A 245 6.52 -10.45 6.49
N GLN A 246 6.57 -9.51 5.56
CA GLN A 246 5.55 -9.28 4.55
C GLN A 246 6.18 -9.21 3.16
N LYS A 247 5.80 -10.15 2.29
CA LYS A 247 6.10 -10.08 0.86
C LYS A 247 5.12 -9.13 0.16
N TRP A 248 5.63 -8.15 -0.56
CA TRP A 248 4.90 -7.28 -1.47
C TRP A 248 5.25 -7.68 -2.91
N ARG A 249 4.56 -8.69 -3.46
CA ARG A 249 4.73 -9.13 -4.86
C ARG A 249 4.39 -8.01 -5.87
N TYR A 250 3.42 -7.16 -5.51
CA TYR A 250 3.07 -5.98 -6.28
C TYR A 250 3.29 -4.76 -5.39
N SER A 251 4.55 -4.34 -5.24
CA SER A 251 4.95 -3.28 -4.31
C SER A 251 4.67 -1.89 -4.86
N GLN A 252 5.19 -1.57 -6.05
CA GLN A 252 5.01 -0.28 -6.72
C GLN A 252 5.01 -0.51 -8.22
N VAL A 253 4.09 0.13 -8.94
CA VAL A 253 4.04 0.15 -10.41
C VAL A 253 5.33 0.77 -10.94
N THR A 254 5.95 0.08 -11.89
CA THR A 254 7.15 0.52 -12.61
C THR A 254 6.81 0.94 -14.04
N SER A 255 5.74 0.38 -14.61
CA SER A 255 5.14 0.79 -15.87
C SER A 255 3.63 0.73 -15.72
N SER A 256 2.94 1.86 -15.85
CA SER A 256 1.48 1.97 -15.77
C SER A 256 0.81 1.70 -17.11
N VAL A 257 -0.51 1.55 -17.12
CA VAL A 257 -1.30 1.40 -18.35
C VAL A 257 -1.11 2.59 -19.28
N ALA A 258 -0.79 2.33 -20.54
CA ALA A 258 -0.60 3.35 -21.56
C ALA A 258 -1.94 3.97 -22.04
N ASP A 259 -1.94 5.29 -22.21
CA ASP A 259 -3.05 6.08 -22.79
C ASP A 259 -4.42 5.88 -22.09
N CYS A 260 -4.42 5.45 -20.82
CA CYS A 260 -5.63 5.16 -20.07
C CYS A 260 -5.51 5.69 -18.63
N PRO A 261 -5.37 7.03 -18.45
CA PRO A 261 -5.04 7.59 -17.16
C PRO A 261 -6.21 7.44 -16.18
N GLY A 262 -5.93 6.83 -15.03
CA GLY A 262 -6.82 6.77 -13.87
C GLY A 262 -7.81 5.61 -13.83
N GLN A 263 -8.32 5.12 -14.97
CA GLN A 263 -9.26 3.99 -15.01
C GLN A 263 -9.38 3.38 -16.41
N MET A 264 -9.85 2.13 -16.49
CA MET A 264 -10.28 1.49 -17.74
C MET A 264 -11.68 0.88 -17.56
N THR A 265 -12.65 1.31 -18.38
CA THR A 265 -14.02 0.79 -18.36
C THR A 265 -14.10 -0.43 -19.27
N LEU A 266 -14.34 -1.61 -18.70
CA LEU A 266 -14.41 -2.87 -19.45
C LEU A 266 -15.80 -3.10 -20.06
N LEU A 267 -16.85 -2.63 -19.38
CA LEU A 267 -18.21 -2.66 -19.89
C LEU A 267 -19.00 -1.49 -19.29
N ALA A 268 -19.75 -0.75 -20.12
CA ALA A 268 -20.53 0.40 -19.66
C ALA A 268 -21.87 0.02 -18.99
N LYS A 269 -22.48 -1.12 -19.37
CA LYS A 269 -23.77 -1.57 -18.84
C LYS A 269 -23.95 -3.10 -18.87
N PRO A 270 -24.11 -3.77 -17.70
CA PRO A 270 -23.84 -3.23 -16.36
C PRO A 270 -22.39 -2.76 -16.23
N LEU A 271 -22.14 -1.75 -15.40
CA LEU A 271 -20.82 -1.12 -15.33
C LEU A 271 -19.80 -2.09 -14.70
N LEU A 272 -18.69 -2.32 -15.40
CA LEU A 272 -17.47 -2.95 -14.88
C LEU A 272 -16.29 -2.07 -15.24
N VAL A 273 -15.58 -1.57 -14.22
CA VAL A 273 -14.49 -0.62 -14.39
C VAL A 273 -13.32 -0.96 -13.47
N CYS A 274 -12.11 -0.76 -13.96
CA CYS A 274 -10.86 -1.00 -13.25
C CYS A 274 -10.18 0.34 -12.92
N GLY A 275 -9.55 0.43 -11.75
CA GLY A 275 -8.70 1.54 -11.35
C GLY A 275 -7.64 1.09 -10.34
N GLY A 276 -6.90 2.03 -9.78
CA GLY A 276 -5.78 1.79 -8.88
C GLY A 276 -4.48 2.42 -9.38
N ASP A 277 -3.40 2.11 -8.68
CA ASP A 277 -2.06 2.64 -8.97
C ASP A 277 -1.52 2.20 -10.34
N GLY A 278 -1.91 1.01 -10.82
CA GLY A 278 -1.58 0.53 -12.16
C GLY A 278 -2.03 1.45 -13.30
N PHE A 279 -3.05 2.29 -13.08
CA PHE A 279 -3.56 3.26 -14.05
C PHE A 279 -3.00 4.67 -13.83
N THR A 280 -2.17 4.86 -12.81
CA THR A 280 -1.59 6.14 -12.41
C THR A 280 -0.14 5.92 -11.95
N HIS A 281 0.12 5.98 -10.65
CA HIS A 281 1.42 5.77 -10.02
C HIS A 281 1.25 5.40 -8.54
N SER A 282 2.19 4.64 -7.96
CA SER A 282 2.08 4.09 -6.60
C SER A 282 2.46 5.06 -5.48
N ASN A 283 1.71 6.15 -5.37
CA ASN A 283 1.70 7.03 -4.19
C ASN A 283 0.25 7.39 -3.80
N PHE A 284 0.11 8.22 -2.75
CA PHE A 284 -1.21 8.64 -2.28
C PHE A 284 -2.01 9.43 -3.33
N ASP A 285 -1.35 10.34 -4.03
CA ASP A 285 -1.99 11.22 -5.01
C ASP A 285 -2.44 10.48 -6.27
N GLY A 286 -1.66 9.52 -6.77
CA GLY A 286 -2.07 8.65 -7.88
C GLY A 286 -3.30 7.82 -7.52
N CYS A 287 -3.40 7.33 -6.28
CA CYS A 287 -4.63 6.68 -5.81
C CYS A 287 -5.83 7.64 -5.80
N ILE A 288 -5.65 8.91 -5.41
CA ILE A 288 -6.72 9.93 -5.49
C ILE A 288 -7.13 10.18 -6.94
N GLU A 289 -6.17 10.38 -7.84
CA GLU A 289 -6.45 10.63 -9.27
C GLU A 289 -7.26 9.49 -9.88
N SER A 290 -6.86 8.25 -9.61
CA SER A 290 -7.60 7.08 -10.08
C SER A 290 -9.00 7.01 -9.48
N ALA A 291 -9.15 7.25 -8.17
CA ALA A 291 -10.46 7.24 -7.51
C ALA A 291 -11.40 8.33 -8.07
N LEU A 292 -10.89 9.53 -8.36
CA LEU A 292 -11.66 10.60 -8.98
C LEU A 292 -12.14 10.22 -10.39
N LYS A 293 -11.28 9.56 -11.17
CA LYS A 293 -11.65 9.07 -12.52
C LYS A 293 -12.70 7.95 -12.46
N LEU A 294 -12.57 7.03 -11.51
CA LEU A 294 -13.61 6.02 -11.25
C LEU A 294 -14.95 6.65 -10.87
N PHE A 295 -14.93 7.67 -10.01
CA PHE A 295 -16.13 8.39 -9.59
C PHE A 295 -16.84 9.09 -10.76
N GLU A 296 -16.10 9.71 -11.67
CA GLU A 296 -16.65 10.31 -12.90
C GLU A 296 -17.41 9.28 -13.74
N VAL A 297 -16.83 8.09 -13.94
CA VAL A 297 -17.45 6.99 -14.69
C VAL A 297 -18.71 6.49 -13.96
N LEU A 298 -18.62 6.22 -12.66
CA LEU A 298 -19.75 5.78 -11.85
C LEU A 298 -20.93 6.75 -11.93
N LYS A 299 -20.66 8.05 -11.76
CA LYS A 299 -21.67 9.11 -11.84
C LYS A 299 -22.35 9.18 -13.21
N SER A 300 -21.64 8.85 -14.29
CA SER A 300 -22.21 8.83 -15.64
C SER A 300 -23.04 7.57 -15.95
N SER A 301 -22.91 6.52 -15.13
CA SER A 301 -23.56 5.23 -15.32
C SER A 301 -24.86 5.04 -14.52
N LEU A 302 -25.07 5.89 -13.49
CA LEU A 302 -26.25 5.95 -12.63
C LEU A 302 -27.27 6.96 -13.19
#